data_AF-A0A944K9N9-F1
#
_entry.id   AF-A0A944K9N9-F1
#
_cell.length_a   1.000
_cell.length_b   1.000
_cell.length_c   1.000
_cell.angle_alpha   90.00
_cell.angle_beta   90.00
_cell.angle_gamma   90.00
#
_symmetry.space_group_name_H-M   'P 1'
#
loop_
_entity.id
_entity.type
_entity.pdbx_description
1 polymer ?
#
loop_
_entity_poly.entity_id
_entity_poly.type
_entity_poly.pdbx_seq_one_letter_code
_entity_poly.pdbx_strand_id
1 'polypeptide(L)'
;MPLQVGPCDPWEVDLCCQLPEDLDPAAIDRWQRVASQTLWRLSGMRWGPCPVTVRPCRRSCLESAPVSFQAGVGTGPWVPYIGTDGMWRNATVCGCASSCSCGELCEVKLPGPVYDVVSVNVDGEDLVPEAYRVDAPGMLVRTDGECWSTCQDMAAPEGAPSTFTVTYRWGLPLDEAAIAAVSELTCQLVLACLPAGTKGCGECRLPGNVTRVVRRGVEIEMADPTVIFAEGRTGLPLVDMWLSTVNPHRLASPSRVFSPDYKRPRVTTWP
;
A
#
# COMPACT_ATOMS: atom_id res chain seq x y z
N MET A 1 10.17 -6.75 3.60
CA MET A 1 9.30 -5.58 3.72
C MET A 1 9.21 -5.32 5.21
N PRO A 2 9.44 -4.08 5.67
CA PRO A 2 9.25 -3.73 7.07
C PRO A 2 7.87 -4.20 7.54
N LEU A 3 7.76 -4.56 8.82
CA LEU A 3 6.47 -4.92 9.41
C LEU A 3 5.58 -3.67 9.39
N GLN A 4 4.71 -3.56 8.38
CA GLN A 4 3.69 -2.52 8.37
C GLN A 4 2.59 -2.94 9.35
N VAL A 5 2.53 -2.24 10.48
CA VAL A 5 1.61 -2.55 11.59
C VAL A 5 0.22 -1.92 11.40
N GLY A 6 0.08 -1.01 10.43
CA GLY A 6 -1.16 -0.32 10.07
C GLY A 6 -0.95 0.68 8.92
N PRO A 7 -1.98 1.48 8.59
CA PRO A 7 -1.80 2.65 7.72
C PRO A 7 -0.83 3.65 8.37
N CYS A 8 -0.09 4.41 7.57
CA CYS A 8 0.89 5.37 8.08
C CYS A 8 0.22 6.53 8.83
N ASP A 9 -0.88 7.03 8.27
CA ASP A 9 -1.71 8.06 8.85
C ASP A 9 -3.15 7.55 9.01
N PRO A 10 -3.93 8.10 9.96
CA PRO A 10 -5.37 7.91 9.98
C PRO A 10 -5.96 8.32 8.62
N TRP A 11 -6.88 7.51 8.09
CA TRP A 11 -7.56 7.83 6.84
C TRP A 11 -8.49 9.01 7.04
N GLU A 12 -8.62 9.84 6.00
CA GLU A 12 -9.54 10.97 5.97
C GLU A 12 -10.98 10.51 6.19
N VAL A 13 -11.75 11.29 6.94
CA VAL A 13 -13.15 11.03 7.25
C VAL A 13 -14.01 12.25 6.90
N ASP A 14 -15.16 12.00 6.32
CA ASP A 14 -16.27 12.94 6.14
C ASP A 14 -17.48 12.39 6.89
N LEU A 15 -17.62 12.80 8.16
CA LEU A 15 -18.57 12.21 9.09
C LEU A 15 -20.01 12.59 8.73
N CYS A 16 -20.78 11.61 8.24
CA CYS A 16 -22.19 11.78 7.90
C CYS A 16 -23.16 11.59 9.08
N CYS A 17 -22.66 11.33 10.29
CA CYS A 17 -23.48 11.10 11.48
C CYS A 17 -23.62 12.36 12.36
N GLN A 18 -24.74 12.45 13.07
CA GLN A 18 -24.94 13.48 14.09
C GLN A 18 -24.19 13.10 15.37
N LEU A 19 -23.01 13.70 15.57
CA LEU A 19 -22.26 13.61 16.82
C LEU A 19 -22.66 14.76 17.77
N PRO A 20 -22.58 14.55 19.09
CA PRO A 20 -22.75 15.64 20.05
C PRO A 20 -21.72 16.77 19.81
N GLU A 21 -22.16 18.03 19.86
CA GLU A 21 -21.30 19.20 19.63
C GLU A 21 -20.21 19.37 20.72
N ASP A 22 -20.45 18.80 21.91
CA ASP A 22 -19.56 18.82 23.07
C ASP A 22 -18.61 17.61 23.14
N LEU A 23 -18.58 16.77 22.10
CA LEU A 23 -17.69 15.61 22.06
C LEU A 23 -16.22 16.05 21.96
N ASP A 24 -15.38 15.48 22.81
CA ASP A 24 -13.93 15.69 22.76
C ASP A 24 -13.36 15.27 21.39
N PRO A 25 -12.71 16.17 20.63
CA PRO A 25 -12.08 15.84 19.36
C PRO A 25 -11.09 14.67 19.46
N ALA A 26 -10.41 14.50 20.60
CA ALA A 26 -9.49 13.38 20.80
C ALA A 26 -10.19 12.01 20.77
N ALA A 27 -11.49 11.95 21.10
CA ALA A 27 -12.27 10.73 20.98
C ALA A 27 -12.51 10.37 19.50
N ILE A 28 -12.79 11.37 18.66
CA ILE A 28 -12.97 11.18 17.21
C ILE A 28 -11.65 10.69 16.60
N ASP A 29 -10.54 11.36 16.89
CA ASP A 29 -9.21 10.99 16.38
C ASP A 29 -8.83 9.54 16.75
N ARG A 30 -9.14 9.13 17.99
CA ARG A 30 -8.91 7.77 18.45
C ARG A 30 -9.71 6.76 17.62
N TRP A 31 -11.01 7.00 17.43
CA TRP A 31 -11.88 6.06 16.72
C TRP A 31 -11.63 6.07 15.21
N GLN A 32 -11.24 7.21 14.64
CA GLN A 32 -10.75 7.31 13.27
C GLN A 32 -9.52 6.42 13.05
N ARG A 33 -8.54 6.43 13.97
CA ARG A 33 -7.38 5.52 13.91
C ARG A 33 -7.79 4.05 13.96
N VAL A 34 -8.71 3.69 14.85
CA VAL A 34 -9.21 2.31 14.97
C VAL A 34 -9.96 1.87 13.72
N ALA A 35 -10.82 2.73 13.17
CA ALA A 35 -11.55 2.48 11.93
C ALA A 35 -10.58 2.29 10.76
N SER A 36 -9.62 3.21 10.61
CA SER A 36 -8.58 3.15 9.57
C SER A 36 -7.77 1.85 9.65
N GLN A 37 -7.32 1.46 10.85
CA GLN A 37 -6.58 0.21 11.03
C GLN A 37 -7.42 -1.03 10.71
N THR A 38 -8.68 -1.04 11.14
CA THR A 38 -9.61 -2.15 10.89
C THR A 38 -9.86 -2.31 9.40
N LEU A 39 -10.24 -1.24 8.70
CA LEU A 39 -10.51 -1.27 7.26
C LEU A 39 -9.25 -1.51 6.44
N TRP A 40 -8.09 -1.01 6.85
CA TRP A 40 -6.82 -1.33 6.20
C TRP A 40 -6.53 -2.83 6.23
N ARG A 41 -6.79 -3.51 7.35
CA ARG A 41 -6.64 -4.98 7.45
C ARG A 41 -7.68 -5.71 6.60
N LEU A 42 -8.95 -5.32 6.69
CA LEU A 42 -10.05 -5.96 5.96
C LEU A 42 -9.98 -5.74 4.44
N SER A 43 -9.40 -4.63 3.97
CA SER A 43 -9.19 -4.32 2.54
C SER A 43 -7.94 -4.95 1.93
N GLY A 44 -7.20 -5.75 2.71
CA GLY A 44 -6.00 -6.46 2.26
C GLY A 44 -4.72 -5.63 2.29
N MET A 45 -4.65 -4.60 3.14
CA MET A 45 -3.43 -3.84 3.45
C MET A 45 -2.84 -3.04 2.28
N ARG A 46 -3.68 -2.59 1.33
CA ARG A 46 -3.24 -1.92 0.09
C ARG A 46 -3.52 -0.41 0.03
N TRP A 47 -4.36 0.10 0.92
CA TRP A 47 -4.87 1.48 0.87
C TRP A 47 -4.13 2.41 1.84
N GLY A 48 -4.05 3.69 1.51
CA GLY A 48 -3.34 4.70 2.30
C GLY A 48 -1.88 4.83 1.87
N PRO A 49 -1.54 5.83 1.04
CA PRO A 49 -0.18 6.05 0.57
C PRO A 49 0.79 6.32 1.73
N CYS A 50 1.80 5.48 1.87
CA CYS A 50 2.79 5.52 2.94
C CYS A 50 4.14 6.02 2.39
N PRO A 51 4.73 7.09 2.95
CA PRO A 51 6.05 7.56 2.52
C PRO A 51 7.13 6.55 2.91
N VAL A 52 8.02 6.29 1.95
CA VAL A 52 9.15 5.39 2.11
C VAL A 52 10.35 6.02 1.44
N THR A 53 11.44 6.05 2.20
CA THR A 53 12.74 6.51 1.72
C THR A 53 13.60 5.28 1.43
N VAL A 54 14.03 5.14 0.18
CA VAL A 54 14.93 4.06 -0.25
C VAL A 54 16.22 4.64 -0.78
N ARG A 55 17.29 3.84 -0.67
CA ARG A 55 18.58 4.11 -1.29
C ARG A 55 18.83 3.06 -2.37
N PRO A 56 18.31 3.29 -3.59
CA PRO A 56 18.30 2.25 -4.60
C PRO A 56 19.67 2.17 -5.28
N CYS A 57 20.04 0.98 -5.73
CA CYS A 57 21.27 0.76 -6.48
C CYS A 57 20.92 0.31 -7.90
N ARG A 58 21.72 0.72 -8.89
CA ARG A 58 21.54 0.25 -10.27
C ARG A 58 21.75 -1.27 -10.34
N ARG A 59 20.99 -1.94 -11.20
CA ARG A 59 21.01 -3.41 -11.34
C ARG A 59 22.40 -3.95 -11.72
N SER A 60 23.23 -3.15 -12.41
CA SER A 60 24.62 -3.49 -12.74
C SER A 60 25.52 -3.67 -11.51
N CYS A 61 25.18 -3.13 -10.34
CA CYS A 61 25.87 -3.43 -9.07
C CYS A 61 25.57 -4.85 -8.53
N LEU A 62 24.52 -5.50 -9.03
CA LEU A 62 24.17 -6.89 -8.70
C LEU A 62 24.73 -7.89 -9.72
N GLU A 63 25.24 -7.44 -10.87
CA GLU A 63 25.78 -8.32 -11.92
C GLU A 63 27.10 -9.00 -11.52
N SER A 64 27.77 -8.51 -10.47
CA SER A 64 28.89 -9.25 -9.85
C SER A 64 28.44 -10.38 -8.92
N ALA A 65 27.13 -10.60 -8.74
CA ALA A 65 26.59 -11.76 -8.03
C ALA A 65 26.25 -12.88 -9.03
N PRO A 66 26.69 -14.12 -8.78
CA PRO A 66 26.38 -15.23 -9.68
C PRO A 66 24.87 -15.43 -9.72
N VAL A 67 24.27 -15.22 -10.90
CA VAL A 67 22.84 -15.38 -11.11
C VAL A 67 22.53 -16.87 -10.99
N SER A 68 21.95 -17.28 -9.86
CA SER A 68 21.68 -18.68 -9.49
C SER A 68 20.45 -19.28 -10.18
N PHE A 69 20.12 -18.81 -11.39
CA PHE A 69 19.29 -19.55 -12.33
C PHE A 69 20.11 -19.86 -13.59
N GLN A 70 21.08 -20.76 -13.44
CA GLN A 70 21.66 -21.46 -14.57
C GLN A 70 20.65 -22.49 -15.09
N ALA A 71 19.68 -22.03 -15.89
CA ALA A 71 19.10 -22.92 -16.89
C ALA A 71 20.19 -23.21 -17.93
N GLY A 72 21.02 -24.20 -17.63
CA GLY A 72 21.94 -24.81 -18.58
C GLY A 72 23.16 -23.96 -18.93
N VAL A 73 24.26 -24.29 -18.28
CA VAL A 73 25.62 -24.16 -18.82
C VAL A 73 25.60 -24.67 -20.28
N GLY A 74 25.56 -23.77 -21.26
CA GLY A 74 25.62 -24.14 -22.69
C GLY A 74 24.52 -23.55 -23.60
N THR A 75 23.51 -22.86 -23.09
CA THR A 75 22.67 -22.03 -23.97
C THR A 75 23.32 -20.66 -24.10
N GLY A 76 23.54 -20.21 -25.34
CA GLY A 76 24.07 -18.88 -25.64
C GLY A 76 23.18 -17.76 -25.09
N PRO A 77 23.32 -16.53 -25.57
CA PRO A 77 22.80 -15.34 -24.91
C PRO A 77 21.26 -15.19 -25.00
N TRP A 78 20.44 -16.21 -24.77
CA TRP A 78 19.02 -16.22 -25.13
C TRP A 78 18.07 -16.40 -23.93
N VAL A 79 17.05 -15.55 -23.81
CA VAL A 79 15.96 -15.64 -22.81
C VAL A 79 14.63 -15.97 -23.51
N PRO A 80 13.98 -17.11 -23.20
CA PRO A 80 12.68 -17.47 -23.79
C PRO A 80 11.50 -16.68 -23.18
N TYR A 81 10.53 -16.27 -24.01
CA TYR A 81 9.27 -15.62 -23.60
C TYR A 81 8.08 -15.99 -24.53
N ILE A 82 6.84 -15.80 -24.07
CA ILE A 82 5.60 -16.00 -24.85
C ILE A 82 5.07 -14.63 -25.30
N GLY A 83 4.83 -14.45 -26.61
CA GLY A 83 4.27 -13.22 -27.17
C GLY A 83 2.75 -13.08 -26.94
N THR A 84 2.21 -11.90 -27.25
CA THR A 84 0.77 -11.61 -27.18
C THR A 84 -0.07 -12.47 -28.15
N ASP A 85 0.59 -13.08 -29.13
CA ASP A 85 0.08 -14.06 -30.07
C ASP A 85 0.20 -15.51 -29.57
N GLY A 86 0.66 -15.74 -28.34
CA GLY A 86 0.83 -17.07 -27.74
C GLY A 86 2.03 -17.85 -28.26
N MET A 87 2.88 -17.24 -29.10
CA MET A 87 4.06 -17.91 -29.66
C MET A 87 5.29 -17.77 -28.77
N TRP A 88 6.06 -18.85 -28.65
CA TRP A 88 7.35 -18.87 -27.96
C TRP A 88 8.46 -18.22 -28.80
N ARG A 89 9.23 -17.32 -28.20
CA ARG A 89 10.35 -16.59 -28.83
C ARG A 89 11.57 -16.55 -27.89
N ASN A 90 12.77 -16.41 -28.46
CA ASN A 90 14.04 -16.30 -27.73
C ASN A 90 14.69 -14.91 -27.98
N ALA A 91 15.12 -14.20 -26.92
CA ALA A 91 15.70 -12.85 -27.00
C ALA A 91 17.17 -12.77 -26.54
N THR A 92 18.02 -11.93 -27.15
CA THR A 92 19.48 -11.92 -26.91
C THR A 92 19.92 -11.14 -25.63
N VAL A 93 21.13 -11.38 -25.07
CA VAL A 93 21.71 -10.71 -23.86
C VAL A 93 21.92 -9.21 -24.03
N CYS A 94 21.92 -8.71 -25.28
CA CYS A 94 21.57 -7.33 -25.52
C CYS A 94 20.08 -7.16 -25.21
N GLY A 95 19.82 -6.72 -23.98
CA GLY A 95 19.03 -5.53 -23.71
C GLY A 95 17.69 -5.51 -24.40
N CYS A 96 16.68 -5.57 -23.57
CA CYS A 96 15.40 -5.96 -23.99
C CYS A 96 14.90 -5.22 -25.24
N ALA A 97 14.82 -5.92 -26.38
CA ALA A 97 14.85 -7.40 -26.44
C ALA A 97 13.96 -8.06 -25.34
N SER A 98 12.93 -7.32 -24.88
CA SER A 98 11.80 -7.72 -24.03
C SER A 98 10.77 -6.59 -23.83
N SER A 99 11.01 -5.34 -24.27
CA SER A 99 9.95 -4.41 -24.75
C SER A 99 10.50 -3.10 -25.36
N CYS A 100 9.71 -2.49 -26.27
CA CYS A 100 9.90 -1.36 -27.20
C CYS A 100 10.87 -0.18 -26.88
N SER A 101 12.18 -0.37 -26.71
CA SER A 101 13.14 0.73 -26.93
C SER A 101 14.55 0.24 -27.30
N CYS A 102 15.24 1.00 -28.17
CA CYS A 102 16.61 0.74 -28.63
C CYS A 102 17.69 1.59 -27.92
N GLY A 103 17.34 2.26 -26.81
CA GLY A 103 18.26 3.06 -26.01
C GLY A 103 18.49 2.46 -24.63
N GLU A 104 19.71 2.61 -24.09
CA GLU A 104 19.96 2.34 -22.67
C GLU A 104 19.30 3.44 -21.84
N LEU A 105 18.21 3.13 -21.17
CA LEU A 105 17.57 4.06 -20.24
C LEU A 105 18.35 4.06 -18.92
N CYS A 106 18.62 5.26 -18.42
CA CYS A 106 19.18 5.48 -17.10
C CYS A 106 18.09 5.23 -16.04
N GLU A 107 17.87 3.95 -15.71
CA GLU A 107 16.76 3.52 -14.86
C GLU A 107 17.22 2.81 -13.57
N VAL A 108 16.41 2.94 -12.53
CA VAL A 108 16.56 2.20 -11.27
C VAL A 108 15.21 1.68 -10.78
N LYS A 109 15.21 0.48 -10.21
CA LYS A 109 13.99 -0.17 -9.73
C LYS A 109 13.64 0.27 -8.31
N LEU A 110 12.45 0.84 -8.14
CA LEU A 110 11.86 1.12 -6.85
C LEU A 110 11.06 -0.10 -6.33
N PRO A 111 11.15 -0.44 -5.03
CA PRO A 111 10.34 -1.50 -4.45
C PRO A 111 8.82 -1.19 -4.41
N GLY A 112 8.00 -2.13 -4.90
CA GLY A 112 6.54 -2.06 -4.78
C GLY A 112 5.87 -1.12 -5.78
N PRO A 113 4.53 -1.00 -5.74
CA PRO A 113 3.82 -0.03 -6.56
C PRO A 113 4.14 1.38 -6.07
N VAL A 114 4.66 2.21 -6.96
CA VAL A 114 4.91 3.64 -6.71
C VAL A 114 3.61 4.37 -6.99
N TYR A 115 3.09 5.07 -5.98
CA TYR A 115 1.94 5.96 -6.14
C TYR A 115 2.40 7.29 -6.74
N ASP A 116 3.30 7.97 -6.03
CA ASP A 116 3.97 9.18 -6.49
C ASP A 116 5.36 9.30 -5.84
N VAL A 117 6.20 10.12 -6.46
CA VAL A 117 7.54 10.44 -5.95
C VAL A 117 7.46 11.78 -5.21
N VAL A 118 7.92 11.80 -3.96
CA VAL A 118 7.95 13.00 -3.12
C VAL A 118 9.22 13.79 -3.37
N SER A 119 10.38 13.11 -3.37
CA SER A 119 11.66 13.72 -3.68
C SER A 119 12.66 12.70 -4.20
N VAL A 120 13.60 13.18 -5.02
CA VAL A 120 14.77 12.44 -5.49
C VAL A 120 15.99 13.26 -5.16
N ASN A 121 16.79 12.81 -4.19
CA ASN A 121 17.98 13.49 -3.73
C ASN A 121 19.24 12.79 -4.27
N VAL A 122 20.10 13.55 -4.93
CA VAL A 122 21.42 13.10 -5.41
C VAL A 122 22.47 14.04 -4.84
N ASP A 123 23.40 13.50 -4.05
CA ASP A 123 24.52 14.26 -3.45
C ASP A 123 24.10 15.49 -2.63
N GLY A 124 22.90 15.47 -2.03
CA GLY A 124 22.35 16.58 -1.26
C GLY A 124 21.48 17.55 -2.07
N GLU A 125 21.38 17.38 -3.39
CA GLU A 125 20.53 18.19 -4.26
C GLU A 125 19.26 17.44 -4.66
N ASP A 126 18.10 18.08 -4.43
CA ASP A 126 16.81 17.54 -4.87
C ASP A 126 16.61 17.85 -6.36
N LEU A 127 16.45 16.79 -7.15
CA LEU A 127 16.16 16.90 -8.57
C LEU A 127 14.73 17.43 -8.79
N VAL A 128 14.58 18.29 -9.79
CA VAL A 128 13.27 18.76 -10.24
C VAL A 128 12.45 17.60 -10.84
N PRO A 129 11.11 17.57 -10.66
CA PRO A 129 10.27 16.48 -11.16
C PRO A 129 10.38 16.24 -12.67
N GLU A 130 10.74 17.24 -13.47
CA GLU A 130 10.92 17.12 -14.92
C GLU A 130 12.20 16.36 -15.32
N ALA A 131 13.15 16.20 -14.39
CA ALA A 131 14.40 15.47 -14.61
C ALA A 131 14.24 13.95 -14.52
N TYR A 132 13.07 13.45 -14.12
CA TYR A 132 12.79 12.02 -14.05
C TYR A 132 11.31 11.69 -14.33
N ARG A 133 11.04 10.41 -14.56
CA ARG A 133 9.68 9.86 -14.61
C ARG A 133 9.65 8.47 -13.99
N VAL A 134 8.46 7.96 -13.67
CA VAL A 134 8.28 6.59 -13.20
C VAL A 134 7.51 5.79 -14.23
N ASP A 135 8.17 4.82 -14.83
CA ASP A 135 7.58 3.86 -15.77
C ASP A 135 7.04 2.63 -14.97
N ALA A 136 5.97 2.01 -15.45
CA ALA A 136 5.34 0.88 -14.76
C ALA A 136 6.26 -0.37 -14.76
N PRO A 137 6.42 -1.13 -13.66
CA PRO A 137 5.75 -1.02 -12.35
C PRO A 137 6.66 -0.44 -11.25
N GLY A 138 7.25 0.74 -11.45
CA GLY A 138 8.14 1.39 -10.47
C GLY A 138 9.59 1.52 -10.94
N MET A 139 9.80 1.74 -12.24
CA MET A 139 11.11 2.01 -12.81
C MET A 139 11.30 3.53 -12.86
N LEU A 140 12.19 4.05 -12.01
CA LEU A 140 12.54 5.47 -12.01
C LEU A 140 13.55 5.71 -13.13
N VAL A 141 13.14 6.43 -14.16
CA VAL A 141 13.92 6.73 -15.37
C VAL A 141 14.33 8.19 -15.35
N ARG A 142 15.62 8.45 -15.58
CA ARG A 142 16.17 9.80 -15.69
C ARG A 142 15.95 10.36 -17.10
N THR A 143 15.57 11.64 -17.21
CA THR A 143 15.17 12.30 -18.47
C THR A 143 15.98 13.55 -18.83
N ASP A 144 16.84 14.02 -17.94
CA ASP A 144 17.73 15.17 -18.12
C ASP A 144 19.00 14.87 -18.95
N GLY A 145 19.19 13.61 -19.37
CA GLY A 145 20.35 13.16 -20.14
C GLY A 145 21.52 12.65 -19.28
N GLU A 146 21.40 12.75 -17.95
CA GLU A 146 22.33 12.13 -17.02
C GLU A 146 21.86 10.73 -16.57
N CYS A 147 22.71 10.04 -15.81
CA CYS A 147 22.45 8.68 -15.34
C CYS A 147 22.43 8.62 -13.81
N TRP A 148 21.68 7.67 -13.24
CA TRP A 148 21.74 7.39 -11.80
C TRP A 148 23.14 6.87 -11.44
N SER A 149 23.63 7.23 -10.26
CA SER A 149 24.92 6.74 -9.78
C SER A 149 24.91 5.21 -9.72
N THR A 150 25.95 4.59 -10.25
CA THR A 150 26.08 3.12 -10.25
C THR A 150 26.23 2.62 -8.82
N CYS A 151 27.15 3.23 -8.07
CA CYS A 151 27.42 2.95 -6.66
C CYS A 151 27.16 4.21 -5.84
N GLN A 152 26.67 4.03 -4.62
CA GLN A 152 26.54 5.09 -3.62
C GLN A 152 27.17 4.64 -2.30
N ASP A 153 27.64 5.60 -1.50
CA ASP A 153 28.18 5.35 -0.17
C ASP A 153 27.05 5.10 0.83
N MET A 154 26.72 3.83 1.03
CA MET A 154 25.66 3.40 1.95
C MET A 154 25.97 3.66 3.43
N ALA A 155 27.20 4.03 3.79
CA ALA A 155 27.59 4.39 5.15
C ALA A 155 27.45 5.89 5.42
N ALA A 156 27.50 6.73 4.39
CA ALA A 156 27.27 8.16 4.50
C ALA A 156 25.79 8.48 4.78
N PRO A 157 25.50 9.55 5.55
CA PRO A 157 24.14 10.00 5.79
C PRO A 157 23.47 10.47 4.50
N GLU A 158 22.14 10.49 4.49
CA GLU A 158 21.36 11.08 3.40
C GLU A 158 21.80 12.53 3.13
N GLY A 159 21.98 12.87 1.85
CA GLY A 159 22.38 14.20 1.40
C GLY A 159 23.89 14.49 1.49
N ALA A 160 24.71 13.51 1.90
CA ALA A 160 26.16 13.62 1.78
C ALA A 160 26.63 13.35 0.33
N PRO A 161 27.86 13.72 -0.05
CA PRO A 161 28.42 13.39 -1.35
C PRO A 161 28.44 11.87 -1.59
N SER A 162 28.24 11.46 -2.85
CA SER A 162 28.07 10.07 -3.26
C SER A 162 26.87 9.36 -2.64
N THR A 163 25.77 10.07 -2.37
CA THR A 163 24.52 9.47 -1.87
C THR A 163 23.34 9.67 -2.82
N PHE A 164 22.46 8.67 -2.89
CA PHE A 164 21.29 8.69 -3.74
C PHE A 164 20.08 8.13 -2.99
N THR A 165 19.09 8.99 -2.78
CA THR A 165 17.92 8.68 -1.98
C THR A 165 16.66 9.06 -2.74
N VAL A 166 15.65 8.18 -2.68
CA VAL A 166 14.34 8.41 -3.29
C VAL A 166 13.29 8.25 -2.21
N THR A 167 12.53 9.33 -1.97
CA THR A 167 11.35 9.30 -1.11
C THR A 167 10.12 9.27 -1.99
N TYR A 168 9.32 8.22 -1.86
CA TYR A 168 8.09 8.02 -2.64
C TYR A 168 7.02 7.41 -1.76
N ARG A 169 5.75 7.48 -2.18
CA ARG A 169 4.66 6.81 -1.46
C ARG A 169 4.27 5.53 -2.18
N TRP A 170 4.00 4.48 -1.41
CA TRP A 170 3.35 3.27 -1.92
C TRP A 170 1.95 3.11 -1.33
N GLY A 171 1.08 2.38 -2.01
CA GLY A 171 -0.31 2.17 -1.59
C GLY A 171 -1.30 2.92 -2.48
N LEU A 172 -2.53 2.45 -2.50
CA LEU A 172 -3.61 3.06 -3.27
C LEU A 172 -4.13 4.30 -2.53
N PRO A 173 -4.40 5.41 -3.25
CA PRO A 173 -5.09 6.55 -2.67
C PRO A 173 -6.49 6.12 -2.23
N LEU A 174 -7.04 6.78 -1.21
CA LEU A 174 -8.42 6.57 -0.81
C LEU A 174 -9.34 7.16 -1.89
N ASP A 175 -10.31 6.39 -2.34
CA ASP A 175 -11.41 6.88 -3.15
C ASP A 175 -12.58 7.33 -2.26
N GLU A 176 -13.56 7.99 -2.85
CA GLU A 176 -14.76 8.46 -2.14
C GLU A 176 -15.49 7.32 -1.40
N ALA A 177 -15.46 6.10 -1.97
CA ALA A 177 -16.06 4.93 -1.34
C ALA A 177 -15.29 4.50 -0.08
N ALA A 178 -13.96 4.55 -0.10
CA ALA A 178 -13.14 4.30 1.07
C ALA A 178 -13.34 5.36 2.16
N ILE A 179 -13.43 6.65 1.78
CA ILE A 179 -13.71 7.75 2.71
C ILE A 179 -15.08 7.56 3.35
N ALA A 180 -16.11 7.26 2.57
CA ALA A 180 -17.45 6.98 3.09
C ALA A 180 -17.45 5.77 4.05
N ALA A 181 -16.73 4.68 3.71
CA ALA A 181 -16.64 3.48 4.55
C ALA A 181 -15.95 3.76 5.89
N VAL A 182 -14.80 4.45 5.88
CA VAL A 182 -14.11 4.79 7.13
C VAL A 182 -14.91 5.79 7.96
N SER A 183 -15.66 6.69 7.32
CA SER A 183 -16.54 7.64 7.99
C SER A 183 -17.71 6.94 8.67
N GLU A 184 -18.39 6.02 8.00
CA GLU A 184 -19.47 5.21 8.56
C GLU A 184 -18.97 4.41 9.77
N LEU A 185 -17.83 3.71 9.63
CA LEU A 185 -17.27 2.93 10.72
C LEU A 185 -16.85 3.82 11.90
N THR A 186 -16.20 4.96 11.63
CA THR A 186 -15.80 5.92 12.68
C THR A 186 -17.01 6.41 13.44
N CYS A 187 -18.06 6.83 12.74
CA CYS A 187 -19.33 7.25 13.32
C CYS A 187 -19.92 6.18 14.25
N GLN A 188 -20.01 4.93 13.80
CA GLN A 188 -20.58 3.85 14.59
C GLN A 188 -19.74 3.52 15.83
N LEU A 189 -18.41 3.56 15.70
CA LEU A 189 -17.50 3.36 16.84
C LEU A 189 -17.60 4.47 17.88
N VAL A 190 -17.68 5.73 17.44
CA VAL A 190 -17.90 6.88 18.33
C VAL A 190 -19.23 6.73 19.05
N LEU A 191 -20.33 6.53 18.32
CA LEU A 191 -21.68 6.40 18.88
C LEU A 191 -21.79 5.23 19.86
N ALA A 192 -21.10 4.12 19.58
CA ALA A 192 -21.08 2.96 20.46
C ALA A 192 -20.36 3.24 21.80
N CYS A 193 -19.45 4.21 21.85
CA CYS A 193 -18.66 4.54 23.03
C CYS A 193 -19.13 5.78 23.80
N LEU A 194 -20.23 6.40 23.36
CA LEU A 194 -20.85 7.51 24.09
C LEU A 194 -21.47 7.04 25.43
N PRO A 195 -21.49 7.92 26.46
CA PRO A 195 -22.10 7.61 27.75
C PRO A 195 -23.59 7.28 27.67
N ALA A 196 -24.06 6.50 28.65
CA ALA A 196 -25.48 6.26 28.87
C ALA A 196 -26.29 7.56 29.02
N GLY A 197 -27.49 7.59 28.44
CA GLY A 197 -28.38 8.76 28.49
C GLY A 197 -28.08 9.89 27.50
N THR A 198 -27.02 9.80 26.68
CA THR A 198 -26.77 10.74 25.57
C THR A 198 -27.49 10.29 24.29
N LYS A 199 -27.44 11.09 23.20
CA LYS A 199 -27.91 10.64 21.88
C LYS A 199 -27.13 9.42 21.33
N GLY A 200 -26.06 9.00 22.02
CA GLY A 200 -25.39 7.73 21.80
C GLY A 200 -25.96 6.61 22.66
N CYS A 201 -25.92 5.40 22.14
CA CYS A 201 -26.57 4.23 22.73
C CYS A 201 -25.85 3.71 23.99
N GLY A 202 -25.51 4.52 25.00
CA GLY A 202 -24.84 3.99 26.20
C GLY A 202 -25.78 3.16 27.08
N GLU A 203 -27.02 3.62 27.26
CA GLU A 203 -28.09 2.92 28.02
C GLU A 203 -29.00 2.08 27.10
N CYS A 204 -29.01 2.42 25.80
CA CYS A 204 -29.72 1.71 24.73
C CYS A 204 -28.80 0.77 23.94
N ARG A 205 -27.60 0.43 24.46
CA ARG A 205 -26.70 -0.50 23.80
C ARG A 205 -27.32 -1.89 23.85
N LEU A 206 -27.73 -2.40 22.70
CA LEU A 206 -28.13 -3.80 22.62
C LEU A 206 -26.89 -4.67 22.89
N PRO A 207 -27.04 -5.75 23.67
CA PRO A 207 -26.00 -6.76 23.79
C PRO A 207 -25.56 -7.24 22.40
N GLY A 208 -24.27 -7.52 22.24
CA GLY A 208 -23.68 -7.79 20.92
C GLY A 208 -24.16 -9.07 20.24
N ASN A 209 -25.01 -9.88 20.89
CA ASN A 209 -25.57 -11.15 20.40
C ASN A 209 -27.09 -11.10 20.21
N VAL A 210 -27.71 -9.92 20.23
CA VAL A 210 -29.15 -9.79 19.99
C VAL A 210 -29.47 -10.06 18.53
N THR A 211 -30.35 -11.04 18.28
CA THR A 211 -30.84 -11.40 16.94
C THR A 211 -32.25 -10.91 16.66
N ARG A 212 -33.00 -10.47 17.69
CA ARG A 212 -34.38 -9.98 17.55
C ARG A 212 -34.70 -8.93 18.60
N VAL A 213 -35.24 -7.78 18.16
CA VAL A 213 -35.71 -6.70 19.03
C VAL A 213 -37.16 -6.38 18.71
N VAL A 214 -38.02 -6.40 19.72
CA VAL A 214 -39.42 -5.95 19.61
C VAL A 214 -39.61 -4.74 20.51
N ARG A 215 -39.94 -3.58 19.93
CA ARG A 215 -40.18 -2.35 20.69
C ARG A 215 -41.31 -1.54 20.06
N ARG A 216 -42.33 -1.18 20.87
CA ARG A 216 -43.50 -0.39 20.44
C ARG A 216 -44.19 -0.94 19.18
N GLY A 217 -44.27 -2.26 19.04
CA GLY A 217 -44.90 -2.93 17.90
C GLY A 217 -44.04 -2.99 16.62
N VAL A 218 -42.80 -2.50 16.66
CA VAL A 218 -41.81 -2.72 15.59
C VAL A 218 -40.93 -3.90 15.99
N GLU A 219 -40.86 -4.89 15.10
CA GLU A 219 -39.98 -6.05 15.22
C GLU A 219 -38.84 -5.92 14.22
N ILE A 220 -37.61 -6.02 14.71
CA ILE A 220 -36.39 -6.00 13.90
C ILE A 220 -35.66 -7.31 14.13
N GLU A 221 -35.48 -8.07 13.05
CA GLU A 221 -34.55 -9.21 13.03
C GLU A 221 -33.16 -8.71 12.63
N MET A 222 -32.16 -9.10 13.40
CA MET A 222 -30.76 -8.77 13.20
C MET A 222 -30.02 -10.01 12.74
N ALA A 223 -29.09 -9.83 11.80
CA ALA A 223 -28.21 -10.92 11.38
C ALA A 223 -27.34 -11.40 12.54
N ASP A 224 -27.05 -12.71 12.56
CA ASP A 224 -26.19 -13.31 13.59
C ASP A 224 -24.78 -12.69 13.50
N PRO A 225 -24.30 -12.02 14.57
CA PRO A 225 -22.97 -11.42 14.62
C PRO A 225 -21.84 -12.42 14.34
N THR A 226 -22.03 -13.68 14.72
CA THR A 226 -21.01 -14.72 14.49
C THR A 226 -20.81 -14.99 13.00
N VAL A 227 -21.88 -14.93 12.20
CA VAL A 227 -21.83 -15.07 10.74
C VAL A 227 -21.17 -13.86 10.11
N ILE A 228 -21.52 -12.65 10.55
CA ILE A 228 -20.91 -11.39 10.07
C ILE A 228 -19.39 -11.43 10.26
N PHE A 229 -18.91 -11.75 11.46
CA PHE A 229 -17.48 -11.80 11.74
C PHE A 229 -16.77 -12.98 11.05
N ALA A 230 -17.41 -14.14 10.93
CA ALA A 230 -16.86 -15.29 10.19
C ALA A 230 -16.71 -14.97 8.68
N GLU A 231 -17.58 -14.13 8.14
CA GLU A 231 -17.49 -13.61 6.78
C GLU A 231 -16.48 -12.46 6.64
N GLY A 232 -15.87 -11.99 7.74
CA GLY A 232 -14.93 -10.85 7.71
C GLY A 232 -15.63 -9.53 7.39
N ARG A 233 -16.92 -9.42 7.72
CA ARG A 233 -17.75 -8.24 7.55
C ARG A 233 -17.86 -7.47 8.85
N THR A 234 -18.36 -6.25 8.75
CA THR A 234 -18.59 -5.33 9.86
C THR A 234 -20.06 -5.27 10.27
N GLY A 235 -20.98 -5.67 9.39
CA GLY A 235 -22.42 -5.51 9.58
C GLY A 235 -22.94 -4.13 9.17
N LEU A 236 -22.06 -3.26 8.68
CA LEU A 236 -22.38 -1.94 8.17
C LEU A 236 -22.51 -2.02 6.64
N PRO A 237 -23.68 -1.74 6.04
CA PRO A 237 -23.92 -1.99 4.63
C PRO A 237 -22.94 -1.29 3.69
N LEU A 238 -22.57 -0.04 3.97
CA LEU A 238 -21.70 0.72 3.08
C LEU A 238 -20.23 0.30 3.22
N VAL A 239 -19.76 0.04 4.44
CA VAL A 239 -18.46 -0.63 4.68
C VAL A 239 -18.39 -2.01 4.01
N ASP A 240 -19.40 -2.87 4.22
CA ASP A 240 -19.39 -4.24 3.71
C ASP A 240 -19.51 -4.29 2.20
N MET A 241 -20.28 -3.36 1.60
CA MET A 241 -20.33 -3.17 0.16
C MET A 241 -18.94 -2.81 -0.37
N TRP A 242 -18.27 -1.82 0.21
CA TRP A 242 -16.91 -1.43 -0.20
C TRP A 242 -15.90 -2.57 -0.02
N LEU A 243 -15.93 -3.30 1.10
CA LEU A 243 -15.05 -4.45 1.33
C LEU A 243 -15.27 -5.56 0.29
N SER A 244 -16.53 -5.79 -0.11
CA SER A 244 -16.85 -6.78 -1.14
C SER A 244 -16.36 -6.40 -2.54
N THR A 245 -16.22 -5.11 -2.84
CA THR A 245 -15.68 -4.64 -4.13
C THR A 245 -14.16 -4.65 -4.14
N VAL A 246 -13.51 -4.20 -3.06
CA VAL A 246 -12.05 -4.04 -3.03
C VAL A 246 -11.32 -5.31 -2.60
N ASN A 247 -11.93 -6.17 -1.77
CA ASN A 247 -11.34 -7.40 -1.27
C ASN A 247 -12.34 -8.59 -1.23
N PRO A 248 -12.93 -8.98 -2.38
CA PRO A 248 -13.97 -10.02 -2.44
C PRO A 248 -13.51 -11.39 -1.89
N HIS A 249 -12.21 -11.67 -1.97
CA HIS A 249 -11.61 -12.92 -1.52
C HIS A 249 -10.93 -12.84 -0.15
N ARG A 250 -11.08 -11.71 0.57
CA ARG A 250 -10.63 -11.55 1.96
C ARG A 250 -9.13 -11.85 2.12
N LEU A 251 -8.32 -11.26 1.25
CA LEU A 251 -6.87 -11.30 1.37
C LEU A 251 -6.46 -10.82 2.77
N ALA A 252 -5.91 -11.72 3.57
CA ALA A 252 -5.45 -11.44 4.94
C ALA A 252 -3.98 -10.95 4.98
N SER A 253 -3.25 -11.10 3.88
CA SER A 253 -1.88 -10.61 3.74
C SER A 253 -1.55 -10.31 2.27
N PRO A 254 -0.57 -9.43 2.01
CA PRO A 254 -0.08 -9.19 0.65
C PRO A 254 0.51 -10.46 0.01
N SER A 255 0.24 -10.69 -1.27
CA SER A 255 0.91 -11.73 -2.05
C SER A 255 2.41 -11.47 -2.13
N ARG A 256 3.23 -12.48 -1.84
CA ARG A 256 4.70 -12.33 -1.83
C ARG A 256 5.34 -13.47 -2.60
N VAL A 257 6.23 -13.11 -3.51
CA VAL A 257 7.24 -14.04 -4.05
C VAL A 257 8.50 -13.88 -3.20
N PHE A 258 8.99 -14.99 -2.66
CA PHE A 258 10.25 -15.05 -1.95
C PHE A 258 11.23 -15.86 -2.80
N SER A 259 12.36 -15.25 -3.14
CA SER A 259 13.50 -15.92 -3.75
C SER A 259 14.67 -15.76 -2.77
N PRO A 260 15.28 -16.88 -2.30
CA PRO A 260 16.47 -16.83 -1.46
C PRO A 260 17.63 -16.07 -2.11
N ASP A 261 17.70 -16.10 -3.43
CA ASP A 261 18.78 -15.48 -4.22
C ASP A 261 18.58 -13.98 -4.47
N TYR A 262 17.35 -13.48 -4.33
CA TYR A 262 17.05 -12.08 -4.56
C TYR A 262 17.44 -11.20 -3.37
N LYS A 263 18.62 -10.58 -3.46
CA LYS A 263 19.07 -9.55 -2.52
C LYS A 263 18.21 -8.29 -2.68
N ARG A 264 17.35 -8.01 -1.70
CA ARG A 264 16.51 -6.81 -1.70
C ARG A 264 17.37 -5.56 -1.44
N PRO A 265 17.00 -4.39 -2.00
CA PRO A 265 17.61 -3.12 -1.62
C PRO A 265 17.55 -2.91 -0.11
N ARG A 266 18.58 -2.28 0.46
CA ARG A 266 18.55 -1.88 1.87
C ARG A 266 17.50 -0.78 2.03
N VAL A 267 16.70 -0.88 3.07
CA VAL A 267 15.73 0.14 3.46
C VAL A 267 16.11 0.57 4.87
N THR A 268 16.37 1.85 5.05
CA THR A 268 16.58 2.42 6.38
C THR A 268 15.21 2.55 7.04
N THR A 269 15.01 1.86 8.17
CA THR A 269 13.70 1.82 8.85
C THR A 269 13.67 2.59 10.17
N TRP A 270 14.83 2.90 10.74
CA TRP A 270 15.03 3.61 12.00
C TRP A 270 16.48 4.14 11.97
N PRO A 271 16.81 5.33 12.50
CA PRO A 271 18.12 5.49 13.12
C PRO A 271 18.16 4.54 14.31
#